data_AF-F6IGX7-F1
#
_entry.id   AF-F6IGX7-F1
#
_cell.length_a   1.000
_cell.length_b   1.000
_cell.length_c   1.000
_cell.angle_alpha   90.00
_cell.angle_beta   90.00
_cell.angle_gamma   90.00
#
_symmetry.space_group_name_H-M   'P 1'
#
loop_
_entity.id
_entity.type
_entity.pdbx_description
1 polymer ?
#
loop_
_entity_poly.entity_id
_entity_poly.type
_entity_poly.pdbx_seq_one_letter_code
_entity_poly.pdbx_strand_id
1 'polypeptide(L)'
;MDVAKTPTTDLNITKEEIPPILIEAIDKPYDLTDLGRCKQLVAAVERLDTILGPDMDLPQEARDRVSAGRVAKWVVSSFIPFRGLIRELSGANAQERAVRAAIQAGLARRGFLKGVGAQRGCAYPASPATQKVINAYLAQNEKDDDKKDDDKKDDDKKAQEDRKDDRQQDGKAQETTSAGVPIVSEPVVQRIP
;
A
#
# COMPACT_ATOMS: atom_id res chain seq x y z
N MET A 1 -21.31 2.74 -45.46
CA MET A 1 -20.56 1.83 -44.57
C MET A 1 -19.47 2.67 -43.93
N ASP A 2 -19.78 3.29 -42.79
CA ASP A 2 -18.85 4.17 -42.10
C ASP A 2 -18.14 3.33 -41.03
N VAL A 3 -16.87 3.02 -41.29
CA VAL A 3 -16.01 2.34 -40.33
C VAL A 3 -15.49 3.43 -39.40
N ALA A 4 -16.14 3.58 -38.25
CA ALA A 4 -15.67 4.39 -37.15
C ALA A 4 -14.24 3.94 -36.78
N LYS A 5 -13.24 4.68 -37.26
CA LYS A 5 -11.87 4.61 -36.74
C LYS A 5 -11.90 5.18 -35.33
N THR A 6 -11.91 4.28 -34.35
CA THR A 6 -11.66 4.64 -32.95
C THR A 6 -10.29 5.32 -32.89
N PRO A 7 -10.16 6.50 -32.27
CA PRO A 7 -8.88 7.19 -32.21
C PRO A 7 -7.94 6.38 -31.32
N THR A 8 -6.86 5.86 -31.89
CA THR A 8 -5.77 5.15 -31.21
C THR A 8 -4.89 6.15 -30.44
N THR A 9 -5.49 6.94 -29.54
CA THR A 9 -4.79 8.03 -28.85
C THR A 9 -4.58 7.78 -27.36
N ASP A 10 -4.80 6.56 -26.84
CA ASP A 10 -4.53 6.32 -25.41
C ASP A 10 -4.05 4.91 -25.07
N LEU A 11 -3.18 4.34 -25.92
CA LEU A 11 -2.38 3.16 -25.56
C LEU A 11 -1.11 3.55 -24.79
N ASN A 12 -1.21 4.58 -23.94
CA ASN A 12 -0.26 4.77 -22.86
C ASN A 12 -0.78 4.07 -21.59
N ILE A 13 -1.36 2.88 -21.76
CA ILE A 13 -1.35 1.86 -20.71
C ILE A 13 0.13 1.67 -20.42
N THR A 14 0.62 2.26 -19.33
CA THR A 14 1.92 1.94 -18.75
C THR A 14 1.92 0.44 -18.53
N LYS A 15 2.40 -0.29 -19.53
CA LYS A 15 2.59 -1.73 -19.46
C LYS A 15 3.53 -1.91 -18.29
N GLU A 16 2.99 -2.31 -17.14
CA GLU A 16 3.77 -2.50 -15.93
C GLU A 16 4.88 -3.48 -16.29
N GLU A 17 6.06 -2.90 -16.49
CA GLU A 17 7.23 -3.63 -16.92
C GLU A 17 7.60 -4.56 -15.78
N ILE A 18 7.77 -5.84 -16.08
CA ILE A 18 8.12 -6.83 -15.06
C ILE A 18 9.44 -6.37 -14.44
N PRO A 19 9.51 -6.17 -13.12
CA PRO A 19 10.74 -5.73 -12.48
C PRO A 19 11.92 -6.63 -12.86
N PRO A 20 13.10 -6.09 -13.22
CA PRO A 20 14.23 -6.89 -13.70
C PRO A 20 14.64 -8.01 -12.75
N ILE A 21 14.50 -7.81 -11.44
CA ILE A 21 14.79 -8.84 -10.43
C ILE A 21 13.86 -10.07 -10.53
N LEU A 22 12.61 -9.88 -10.97
CA LEU A 22 11.68 -10.98 -11.19
C LEU A 22 11.94 -11.68 -12.52
N ILE A 23 12.46 -10.96 -13.52
CA ILE A 23 12.97 -11.57 -14.76
C ILE A 23 14.18 -12.46 -14.43
N GLU A 24 15.12 -11.97 -13.63
CA GLU A 24 16.26 -12.78 -13.17
C GLU A 24 15.81 -14.01 -12.38
N ALA A 25 14.73 -13.90 -11.61
CA ALA A 25 14.14 -15.04 -10.91
C ALA A 25 13.50 -16.07 -11.85
N ILE A 26 12.98 -15.66 -13.01
CA ILE A 26 12.51 -16.59 -14.06
C ILE A 26 13.70 -17.33 -14.68
N ASP A 27 14.74 -16.60 -15.07
CA ASP A 27 15.88 -17.17 -15.79
C ASP A 27 16.75 -18.06 -14.90
N LYS A 28 16.89 -17.66 -13.63
CA LYS A 28 17.82 -18.27 -12.66
C LYS A 28 17.17 -18.41 -11.27
N PRO A 29 16.13 -19.24 -11.12
CA PRO A 29 15.40 -19.35 -9.85
C PRO A 29 16.23 -19.93 -8.70
N TYR A 30 17.25 -20.75 -9.00
CA TYR A 30 18.06 -21.48 -8.02
C TYR A 30 19.55 -21.13 -8.08
N ASP A 31 19.92 -20.04 -8.75
CA ASP A 31 21.33 -19.66 -8.88
C ASP A 31 21.90 -19.15 -7.55
N LEU A 32 23.10 -19.63 -7.23
CA LEU A 32 23.88 -19.28 -6.04
C LEU A 32 25.22 -18.62 -6.38
N THR A 33 25.44 -18.31 -7.67
CA THR A 33 26.62 -17.57 -8.12
C THR A 33 26.77 -16.30 -7.30
N ASP A 34 27.96 -16.09 -6.74
CA ASP A 34 28.29 -14.95 -5.85
C ASP A 34 27.49 -14.84 -4.54
N LEU A 35 26.73 -15.88 -4.15
CA LEU A 35 25.97 -15.94 -2.90
C LEU A 35 26.62 -16.86 -1.87
N GLY A 36 27.95 -16.77 -1.71
CA GLY A 36 28.73 -17.63 -0.81
C GLY A 36 28.61 -17.28 0.68
N ARG A 37 28.30 -16.03 1.03
CA ARG A 37 28.25 -15.53 2.41
C ARG A 37 26.84 -15.12 2.82
N CYS A 38 26.53 -15.21 4.11
CA CYS A 38 25.21 -14.80 4.62
C CYS A 38 24.83 -13.36 4.26
N LYS A 39 25.78 -12.42 4.28
CA LYS A 39 25.52 -11.02 3.87
C LYS A 39 25.03 -10.91 2.42
N GLN A 40 25.54 -11.77 1.53
CA GLN A 40 25.12 -11.79 0.11
C GLN A 40 23.72 -12.38 -0.03
N LEU A 41 23.41 -13.45 0.72
CA LEU A 41 22.06 -14.03 0.77
C LEU A 41 21.04 -13.04 1.34
N VAL A 42 21.38 -12.33 2.43
CA VAL A 42 20.53 -11.28 3.02
C VAL A 42 20.21 -10.22 1.99
N ALA A 43 21.23 -9.65 1.34
CA ALA A 43 21.01 -8.62 0.33
C ALA A 43 20.17 -9.13 -0.85
N ALA A 44 20.34 -10.40 -1.27
CA ALA A 44 19.54 -10.98 -2.35
C ALA A 44 18.06 -11.13 -1.95
N VAL A 45 17.78 -11.58 -0.72
CA VAL A 45 16.41 -11.70 -0.19
C VAL A 45 15.78 -10.33 -0.01
N GLU A 46 16.48 -9.34 0.55
CA GLU A 46 15.97 -7.98 0.76
C GLU A 46 15.59 -7.29 -0.56
N ARG A 47 16.37 -7.51 -1.63
CA ARG A 47 15.99 -7.00 -2.95
C ARG A 47 14.69 -7.62 -3.46
N LEU A 48 14.48 -8.93 -3.23
CA LEU A 48 13.22 -9.59 -3.56
C LEU A 48 12.07 -9.06 -2.69
N ASP A 49 12.27 -8.87 -1.39
CA ASP A 49 11.27 -8.31 -0.47
C ASP A 49 10.90 -6.87 -0.85
N THR A 50 11.83 -6.10 -1.41
CA THR A 50 11.58 -4.75 -1.94
C THR A 50 10.59 -4.74 -3.11
N ILE A 51 10.39 -5.87 -3.80
CA ILE A 51 9.41 -6.01 -4.90
C ILE A 51 8.21 -6.91 -4.54
N LEU A 52 8.40 -7.94 -3.72
CA LEU A 52 7.35 -8.91 -3.35
C LEU A 52 6.63 -8.54 -2.05
N GLY A 53 7.22 -7.68 -1.24
CA GLY A 53 6.70 -7.32 0.08
C GLY A 53 7.09 -8.33 1.15
N PRO A 54 6.55 -8.19 2.36
CA PRO A 54 6.80 -9.11 3.47
C PRO A 54 6.52 -10.57 3.08
N ASP A 55 7.32 -11.49 3.59
CA ASP A 55 7.19 -12.91 3.24
C ASP A 55 6.06 -13.61 4.02
N MET A 56 5.64 -14.77 3.53
CA MET A 56 4.53 -15.55 4.09
C MET A 56 4.83 -16.15 5.48
N ASP A 57 6.10 -16.09 5.92
CA ASP A 57 6.55 -16.46 7.25
C ASP A 57 6.26 -15.40 8.33
N LEU A 58 5.78 -14.21 7.93
CA LEU A 58 5.27 -13.17 8.82
C LEU A 58 3.73 -13.25 8.93
N PRO A 59 3.14 -12.84 10.07
CA PRO A 59 1.69 -12.87 10.27
C PRO A 59 0.93 -11.99 9.28
N GLN A 60 -0.33 -12.33 8.99
CA GLN A 60 -1.16 -11.68 7.97
C GLN A 60 -1.26 -10.17 8.20
N GLU A 61 -1.44 -9.75 9.45
CA GLU A 61 -1.54 -8.35 9.87
C GLU A 61 -0.27 -7.57 9.54
N ALA A 62 0.90 -8.21 9.63
CA ALA A 62 2.18 -7.61 9.25
C ALA A 62 2.34 -7.50 7.73
N ARG A 63 1.72 -8.41 6.96
CA ARG A 63 1.76 -8.36 5.48
C ARG A 63 0.81 -7.30 4.92
N ASP A 64 -0.38 -7.18 5.50
CA ASP A 64 -1.44 -6.29 5.00
C ASP A 64 -1.13 -4.81 5.27
N ARG A 65 -0.36 -4.48 6.32
CA ARG A 65 -0.01 -3.08 6.65
C ARG A 65 1.02 -2.45 5.71
N VAL A 66 1.92 -3.25 5.15
CA VAL A 66 2.97 -2.74 4.25
C VAL A 66 2.39 -2.26 2.92
N SER A 67 1.20 -2.73 2.52
CA SER A 67 0.52 -2.22 1.31
C SER A 67 -0.10 -0.83 1.49
N ALA A 68 -0.25 -0.32 2.72
CA ALA A 68 -0.99 0.91 2.98
C ALA A 68 -0.14 2.19 3.03
N GLY A 69 1.20 2.11 3.13
CA GLY A 69 1.98 3.29 3.55
C GLY A 69 3.36 3.55 2.94
N ARG A 70 3.96 2.70 2.08
CA ARG A 70 5.32 3.02 1.57
C ARG A 70 5.70 2.56 0.17
N VAL A 71 4.93 1.76 -0.54
CA VAL A 71 5.36 1.32 -1.88
C VAL A 71 4.13 1.14 -2.77
N ALA A 72 4.14 1.76 -3.95
CA ALA A 72 3.25 1.36 -5.03
C ALA A 72 3.55 -0.11 -5.33
N LYS A 73 2.74 -1.04 -4.80
CA LYS A 73 3.14 -2.45 -4.81
C LYS A 73 1.92 -3.34 -4.89
N TRP A 74 1.81 -3.99 -6.04
CA TRP A 74 1.08 -5.22 -6.33
C TRP A 74 0.49 -5.88 -5.09
N VAL A 75 -0.70 -5.43 -4.72
CA VAL A 75 -1.52 -6.09 -3.71
C VAL A 75 -1.87 -7.45 -4.32
N VAL A 76 -1.19 -8.49 -3.86
CA VAL A 76 -1.59 -9.87 -4.14
C VAL A 76 -2.76 -10.18 -3.20
N SER A 77 -3.90 -9.49 -3.35
CA SER A 77 -5.16 -9.77 -2.64
C SER A 77 -5.77 -11.12 -3.03
N SER A 78 -5.01 -11.99 -3.70
CA SER A 78 -5.46 -13.29 -4.17
C SER A 78 -4.28 -14.24 -4.33
N PHE A 79 -3.49 -14.45 -3.26
CA PHE A 79 -2.69 -15.67 -3.15
C PHE A 79 -3.60 -16.86 -2.81
N ILE A 80 -4.47 -17.20 -3.75
CA ILE A 80 -4.96 -18.57 -3.87
C ILE A 80 -4.50 -19.03 -5.25
N PRO A 81 -3.42 -19.82 -5.34
CA PRO A 81 -3.20 -20.59 -6.56
C PRO A 81 -4.50 -21.38 -6.79
N PHE A 82 -5.03 -21.37 -8.02
CA PHE A 82 -6.24 -22.10 -8.44
C PHE A 82 -7.63 -21.45 -8.32
N ARG A 83 -7.80 -20.14 -8.02
CA ARG A 83 -9.15 -19.49 -8.16
C ARG A 83 -9.65 -19.32 -9.61
N GLY A 84 -9.13 -20.10 -10.56
CA GLY A 84 -9.12 -19.76 -11.98
C GLY A 84 -9.53 -20.84 -12.98
N LEU A 85 -10.15 -21.96 -12.59
CA LEU A 85 -10.71 -22.91 -13.57
C LEU A 85 -11.82 -22.30 -14.45
N ILE A 86 -12.29 -21.07 -14.17
CA ILE A 86 -13.27 -20.34 -14.99
C ILE A 86 -12.61 -19.21 -15.83
N ARG A 87 -11.34 -18.85 -15.56
CA ARG A 87 -10.60 -17.82 -16.35
C ARG A 87 -10.10 -18.35 -17.69
N GLU A 88 -10.29 -19.64 -17.96
CA GLU A 88 -9.92 -20.30 -19.21
C GLU A 88 -10.92 -20.02 -20.34
N LEU A 89 -12.10 -19.49 -20.05
CA LEU A 89 -13.11 -19.16 -21.08
C LEU A 89 -13.05 -17.72 -21.59
N SER A 90 -12.35 -16.78 -20.92
CA SER A 90 -12.38 -15.35 -21.30
C SER A 90 -11.07 -14.76 -21.84
N GLY A 91 -9.97 -15.53 -21.93
CA GLY A 91 -8.79 -15.11 -22.69
C GLY A 91 -8.05 -13.86 -22.18
N ALA A 92 -8.13 -13.54 -20.90
CA ALA A 92 -7.57 -12.29 -20.35
C ALA A 92 -6.01 -12.28 -20.27
N ASN A 93 -5.44 -11.39 -21.11
CA ASN A 93 -4.10 -10.77 -21.18
C ASN A 93 -2.84 -11.64 -21.00
N ALA A 94 -2.01 -11.73 -22.06
CA ALA A 94 -0.69 -12.35 -22.04
C ALA A 94 0.29 -11.67 -21.06
N GLN A 95 0.23 -10.34 -20.95
CA GLN A 95 1.04 -9.57 -20.00
C GLN A 95 0.72 -9.97 -18.55
N GLU A 96 -0.55 -10.12 -18.23
CA GLU A 96 -1.01 -10.49 -16.89
C GLU A 96 -0.56 -11.91 -16.51
N ARG A 97 -0.45 -12.82 -17.49
CA ARG A 97 0.16 -14.13 -17.28
C ARG A 97 1.67 -14.03 -17.03
N ALA A 98 2.36 -13.19 -17.80
CA ALA A 98 3.80 -12.98 -17.64
C ALA A 98 4.14 -12.38 -16.26
N VAL A 99 3.39 -11.36 -15.82
CA VAL A 99 3.57 -10.75 -14.48
C VAL A 99 3.33 -11.78 -13.38
N ARG A 100 2.25 -12.58 -13.48
CA ARG A 100 2.00 -13.65 -12.50
C ARG A 100 3.13 -14.67 -12.46
N ALA A 101 3.59 -15.13 -13.62
CA ALA A 101 4.71 -16.07 -13.70
C ALA A 101 5.98 -15.49 -13.05
N ALA A 102 6.27 -14.21 -13.27
CA ALA A 102 7.41 -13.52 -12.67
C ALA A 102 7.30 -13.41 -11.14
N ILE A 103 6.11 -13.10 -10.61
CA ILE A 103 5.86 -13.09 -9.16
C ILE A 103 6.08 -14.49 -8.57
N GLN A 104 5.54 -15.54 -9.21
CA GLN A 104 5.74 -16.92 -8.75
C GLN A 104 7.22 -17.32 -8.75
N ALA A 105 7.96 -16.95 -9.80
CA ALA A 105 9.39 -17.19 -9.87
C ALA A 105 10.15 -16.45 -8.75
N GLY A 106 9.79 -15.18 -8.48
CA GLY A 106 10.36 -14.41 -7.38
C GLY A 106 10.09 -15.03 -6.00
N LEU A 107 8.86 -15.50 -5.76
CA LEU A 107 8.50 -16.19 -4.53
C LEU A 107 9.28 -17.51 -4.37
N ALA A 108 9.37 -18.29 -5.43
CA ALA A 108 10.15 -19.54 -5.43
C ALA A 108 11.64 -19.29 -5.14
N ARG A 109 12.23 -18.28 -5.79
CA ARG A 109 13.63 -17.88 -5.57
C ARG A 109 13.85 -17.40 -4.13
N ARG A 110 12.95 -16.56 -3.59
CA ARG A 110 13.04 -16.11 -2.19
C ARG A 110 13.02 -17.30 -1.22
N GLY A 111 12.08 -18.22 -1.39
CA GLY A 111 11.97 -19.43 -0.57
C GLY A 111 13.23 -20.28 -0.64
N PHE A 112 13.78 -20.49 -1.85
CA PHE A 112 15.03 -21.22 -2.04
C PHE A 112 16.21 -20.55 -1.31
N LEU A 113 16.41 -19.24 -1.50
CA LEU A 113 17.51 -18.50 -0.85
C LEU A 113 17.40 -18.54 0.68
N LYS A 114 16.19 -18.43 1.22
CA LYS A 114 15.93 -18.60 2.66
C LYS A 114 16.25 -20.01 3.15
N GLY A 115 15.92 -21.04 2.36
CA GLY A 115 16.28 -22.42 2.68
C GLY A 115 17.79 -22.64 2.72
N VAL A 116 18.51 -22.11 1.73
CA VAL A 116 19.99 -22.16 1.68
C VAL A 116 20.59 -21.39 2.85
N GLY A 117 20.08 -20.20 3.17
CA GLY A 117 20.59 -19.44 4.30
C GLY A 117 20.27 -20.11 5.64
N ALA A 118 19.11 -20.75 5.80
CA ALA A 118 18.79 -21.56 6.97
C ALA A 118 19.77 -22.74 7.14
N GLN A 119 20.05 -23.48 6.06
CA GLN A 119 21.04 -24.56 6.06
C GLN A 119 22.44 -24.05 6.47
N ARG A 120 22.78 -22.81 6.10
CA ARG A 120 24.06 -22.17 6.40
C ARG A 120 24.08 -21.44 7.74
N GLY A 121 23.01 -21.46 8.52
CA GLY A 121 22.91 -20.76 9.81
C GLY A 121 22.89 -19.22 9.69
N CYS A 122 22.45 -18.69 8.55
CA CYS A 122 22.27 -17.25 8.37
C CYS A 122 21.09 -16.75 9.22
N ALA A 123 21.16 -15.48 9.62
CA ALA A 123 20.06 -14.81 10.30
C ALA A 123 18.98 -14.34 9.30
N TYR A 124 17.80 -14.02 9.84
CA TYR A 124 16.75 -13.31 9.11
C TYR A 124 17.31 -12.00 8.52
N PRO A 125 16.94 -11.61 7.29
CA PRO A 125 15.92 -12.21 6.41
C PRO A 125 16.40 -13.37 5.52
N ALA A 126 17.67 -13.77 5.57
CA ALA A 126 18.18 -14.89 4.76
C ALA A 126 17.81 -16.29 5.30
N SER A 127 16.95 -16.36 6.30
CA SER A 127 16.40 -17.59 6.87
C SER A 127 14.92 -17.39 7.18
N PRO A 128 14.15 -18.47 7.44
CA PRO A 128 12.79 -18.35 7.94
C PRO A 128 12.71 -17.45 9.18
N ALA A 129 11.65 -16.66 9.28
CA ALA A 129 11.36 -15.87 10.46
C ALA A 129 11.24 -16.76 11.70
N THR A 130 12.01 -16.44 12.74
CA THR A 130 11.86 -17.09 14.05
C THR A 130 10.75 -16.41 14.85
N GLN A 131 10.26 -17.06 15.91
CA GLN A 131 9.25 -16.47 16.78
C GLN A 131 9.68 -15.11 17.36
N LYS A 132 10.98 -14.94 17.66
CA LYS A 132 11.53 -13.68 18.13
C LYS A 132 11.40 -12.57 17.08
N VAL A 133 11.65 -12.89 15.80
CA VAL A 133 11.50 -11.96 14.68
C VAL A 133 10.03 -11.59 14.48
N ILE A 134 9.14 -12.58 14.50
CA ILE A 134 7.68 -12.37 14.37
C ILE A 134 7.18 -11.44 15.47
N ASN A 135 7.52 -11.72 16.73
CA ASN A 135 7.11 -10.88 17.86
C ASN A 135 7.67 -9.45 17.75
N ALA A 136 8.90 -9.29 17.24
CA ALA A 136 9.48 -7.97 17.01
C ALA A 136 8.73 -7.18 15.93
N TYR A 137 8.28 -7.84 14.85
CA TYR A 137 7.44 -7.23 13.82
C TYR A 137 6.08 -6.78 14.38
N LEU A 138 5.43 -7.64 15.17
CA LEU A 138 4.15 -7.30 15.81
C LEU A 138 4.28 -6.11 16.76
N ALA A 139 5.34 -6.08 17.58
CA ALA A 139 5.59 -4.97 18.49
C ALA A 139 5.95 -3.65 17.76
N GLN A 140 6.55 -3.72 16.56
CA GLN A 140 6.78 -2.54 15.73
C GLN A 140 5.45 -2.03 15.16
N ASN A 141 4.62 -2.94 14.69
CA ASN A 141 3.32 -2.66 14.13
C ASN A 141 2.36 -2.00 15.15
N GLU A 142 2.35 -2.46 16.40
CA GLU A 142 1.58 -1.83 17.48
C GLU A 142 2.02 -0.38 17.72
N LYS A 143 3.33 -0.13 17.80
CA LYS A 143 3.87 1.23 17.99
C LYS A 143 3.54 2.16 16.84
N ASP A 144 3.50 1.64 15.62
CA ASP A 144 3.15 2.43 14.44
C ASP A 144 1.65 2.75 14.39
N ASP A 145 0.79 1.92 14.98
CA ASP A 145 -0.63 2.23 15.17
C ASP A 145 -0.83 3.27 16.26
N ASP A 146 -0.17 3.11 17.42
CA ASP A 146 -0.24 4.06 18.53
C ASP A 146 0.15 5.47 18.06
N LYS A 147 1.24 5.58 17.27
CA LYS A 147 1.66 6.85 16.69
C LYS A 147 0.63 7.45 15.74
N LYS A 148 0.00 6.65 14.88
CA LYS A 148 -1.04 7.16 13.96
C LYS A 148 -2.27 7.64 14.71
N ASP A 149 -2.65 6.95 15.78
CA ASP A 149 -3.78 7.34 16.62
C ASP A 149 -3.47 8.64 17.38
N ASP A 150 -2.23 8.85 17.79
CA ASP A 150 -1.79 10.10 18.42
C ASP A 150 -1.71 11.25 17.40
N ASP A 151 -1.10 11.04 16.23
CA ASP A 151 -1.04 12.01 15.13
C ASP A 151 -2.46 12.46 14.72
N LYS A 152 -3.39 11.51 14.59
CA LYS A 152 -4.80 11.81 14.24
C LYS A 152 -5.51 12.63 15.32
N LYS A 153 -5.27 12.34 16.60
CA LYS A 153 -5.86 13.13 17.71
C LYS A 153 -5.33 14.56 17.72
N ASP A 154 -4.06 14.75 17.37
CA ASP A 154 -3.45 16.07 17.30
C ASP A 154 -3.97 16.87 16.09
N ASP A 155 -4.13 16.21 14.94
CA ASP A 155 -4.79 16.80 13.76
C ASP A 155 -6.25 17.18 14.04
N ASP A 156 -7.02 16.31 14.70
CA ASP A 156 -8.43 16.57 15.05
C ASP A 156 -8.55 17.74 16.05
N LYS A 157 -7.64 17.84 17.04
CA LYS A 157 -7.59 18.97 17.98
C LYS A 157 -7.24 20.27 17.27
N LYS A 158 -6.23 20.26 16.41
CA LYS A 158 -5.82 21.43 15.62
C LYS A 158 -6.96 21.90 14.70
N ALA A 159 -7.63 20.97 14.01
CA ALA A 159 -8.80 21.29 13.19
C ALA A 159 -10.00 21.81 14.00
N GLN A 160 -10.09 21.49 15.29
CA GLN A 160 -11.12 21.98 16.19
C GLN A 160 -10.76 23.34 16.81
N GLU A 161 -9.47 23.66 16.97
CA GLU A 161 -8.96 24.97 17.35
C GLU A 161 -9.06 25.97 16.19
N ASP A 162 -8.64 25.59 14.97
CA ASP A 162 -8.76 26.42 13.78
C ASP A 162 -10.24 26.82 13.50
N ARG A 163 -11.18 25.87 13.65
CA ARG A 163 -12.63 26.16 13.53
C ARG A 163 -13.17 27.08 14.63
N LYS A 164 -12.52 27.16 15.79
CA LYS A 164 -12.92 28.07 16.89
C LYS A 164 -12.35 29.48 16.67
N ASP A 165 -11.15 29.58 16.11
CA ASP A 165 -10.54 30.86 15.72
C ASP A 165 -11.27 31.51 14.54
N ASP A 166 -11.67 30.74 13.52
CA ASP A 166 -12.52 31.23 12.42
C ASP A 166 -13.86 31.77 12.97
N ARG A 167 -14.49 31.04 13.89
CA ARG A 167 -15.76 31.45 14.52
C ARG A 167 -15.61 32.67 15.44
N GLN A 168 -14.41 32.95 15.95
CA GLN A 168 -14.11 34.15 16.73
C GLN A 168 -13.72 35.35 15.85
N GLN A 169 -13.26 35.14 14.61
CA GLN A 169 -13.09 36.21 13.62
C GLN A 169 -14.41 36.64 12.97
N ASP A 170 -15.39 35.73 12.86
CA ASP A 170 -16.74 36.07 12.40
C ASP A 170 -17.59 36.80 13.47
N GLY A 171 -17.09 36.87 14.71
CA GLY A 171 -17.72 37.53 15.86
C GLY A 171 -17.65 39.07 15.87
N LYS A 172 -17.23 39.71 14.77
CA LYS A 172 -17.27 41.16 14.59
C LYS A 172 -17.76 41.61 13.20
N ALA A 173 -18.72 40.91 12.60
CA ALA A 173 -19.58 41.54 11.61
C ALA A 173 -20.77 42.21 12.32
N GLN A 174 -20.53 43.42 12.86
CA GLN A 174 -21.62 44.39 12.96
C GLN A 174 -21.98 44.75 11.52
N GLU A 175 -23.12 44.26 11.05
CA GLU A 175 -23.68 44.63 9.75
C GLU A 175 -24.15 46.09 9.85
N THR A 176 -23.23 47.02 9.63
CA THR A 176 -23.55 48.44 9.47
C THR A 176 -23.84 48.72 8.01
N THR A 177 -25.08 49.07 7.68
CA THR A 177 -25.30 49.98 6.55
C THR A 177 -24.75 51.36 6.92
N SER A 178 -24.36 52.15 5.92
CA SER A 178 -23.52 53.35 5.99
C SER A 178 -24.07 54.55 6.78
N ALA A 179 -25.02 54.36 7.71
CA ALA A 179 -25.67 55.42 8.47
C ALA A 179 -25.92 55.15 9.98
N GLY A 180 -25.47 54.02 10.54
CA GLY A 180 -25.29 53.88 12.00
C GLY A 180 -26.54 54.03 12.91
N VAL A 181 -27.65 53.37 12.60
CA VAL A 181 -28.83 53.31 13.50
C VAL A 181 -29.17 51.85 13.82
N PRO A 182 -29.38 51.45 15.09
CA PRO A 182 -29.70 50.07 15.46
C PRO A 182 -31.13 49.69 15.06
N ILE A 183 -31.31 48.53 14.42
CA ILE A 183 -32.63 47.96 14.11
C ILE A 183 -33.10 47.12 15.30
N VAL A 184 -34.20 47.54 15.92
CA VAL A 184 -34.96 46.71 16.88
C VAL A 184 -36.07 46.02 16.09
N SER A 185 -35.98 44.71 15.94
CA SER A 185 -37.01 43.90 15.30
C SER A 185 -38.05 43.46 16.34
N GLU A 186 -39.17 44.17 16.44
CA GLU A 186 -40.35 43.69 17.16
C GLU A 186 -41.26 42.87 16.24
N PRO A 187 -41.74 41.69 16.67
CA PRO A 187 -42.61 40.85 15.86
C PRO A 187 -44.04 41.41 15.82
N VAL A 188 -44.51 41.78 14.63
CA VAL A 188 -45.91 42.16 14.39
C VAL A 188 -46.78 40.90 14.37
N VAL A 189 -47.53 40.67 15.45
CA VAL A 189 -48.54 39.62 15.51
C VAL A 189 -49.83 40.11 14.84
N GLN A 190 -50.03 39.73 13.58
CA GLN A 190 -51.32 39.94 12.92
C GLN A 190 -52.34 38.92 13.44
N ARG A 191 -53.44 39.41 14.04
CA ARG A 191 -54.61 38.58 14.35
C ARG A 191 -55.44 38.41 13.08
N ILE A 192 -55.67 37.16 12.68
CA ILE A 192 -56.53 36.78 11.56
C ILE A 192 -57.96 36.58 12.11
N PRO A 193 -59.00 37.11 11.45
CA PRO A 193 -60.42 36.98 11.86
C PRO A 193 -61.00 35.58 11.66
#